data_AF-A0A0A0D3S3-F1
#
_entry.id   AF-A0A0A0D3S3-F1
#
_cell.length_a   1.000
_cell.length_b   1.000
_cell.length_c   1.000
_cell.angle_alpha   90.00
_cell.angle_beta   90.00
_cell.angle_gamma   90.00
#
_symmetry.space_group_name_H-M   'P 1'
#
loop_
_entity.id
_entity.type
_entity.pdbx_description
1 polymer ?
#
loop_
_entity_poly.entity_id
_entity_poly.type
_entity_poly.pdbx_seq_one_letter_code
_entity_poly.pdbx_strand_id
1 'polypeptide(L)'
;MAPSDRDELAALRKEWVESGRSVLQDDAGGGDQSVLHHWVVRLIDGDIVDDDRDGILSLVYHSLNFDIPFAATRGVREELRHVIRMKIKDPAWRRFPEEPSKG
;
A
#
# COMPACT_ATOMS: atom_id res chain seq x y z
N MET A 1 4.14 15.50 12.05
CA MET A 1 4.02 15.52 10.58
C MET A 1 4.21 16.95 10.13
N ALA A 2 5.24 17.21 9.35
CA ALA A 2 5.50 18.54 8.80
C ALA A 2 4.40 18.91 7.78
N PRO A 3 4.18 20.21 7.49
CA PRO A 3 3.23 20.62 6.46
C PRO A 3 3.49 19.97 5.10
N SER A 4 4.76 19.79 4.72
CA SER A 4 5.18 19.09 3.50
C SER A 4 4.65 17.66 3.43
N ASP A 5 4.79 16.90 4.51
CA ASP A 5 4.38 15.49 4.56
C ASP A 5 2.85 15.36 4.45
N ARG A 6 2.10 16.35 4.98
CA ARG A 6 0.64 16.38 4.87
C ARG A 6 0.20 16.65 3.43
N ASP A 7 0.87 17.57 2.74
CA ASP A 7 0.55 17.90 1.35
C ASP A 7 0.91 16.73 0.42
N GLU A 8 2.02 16.06 0.66
CA GLU A 8 2.42 14.83 -0.05
C GLU A 8 1.41 13.69 0.15
N LEU A 9 0.96 13.46 1.40
CA LEU A 9 -0.08 12.47 1.67
C LEU A 9 -1.41 12.82 1.00
N ALA A 10 -1.79 14.10 0.97
CA ALA A 10 -3.00 14.55 0.30
C ALA A 10 -2.93 14.32 -1.23
N ALA A 11 -1.77 14.58 -1.84
CA ALA A 11 -1.52 14.28 -3.24
C ALA A 11 -1.58 12.76 -3.51
N LEU A 12 -0.87 11.97 -2.71
CA LEU A 12 -0.87 10.51 -2.82
C LEU A 12 -2.29 9.92 -2.68
N ARG A 13 -3.07 10.46 -1.73
CA ARG A 13 -4.47 10.08 -1.52
C ARG A 13 -5.30 10.33 -2.77
N LYS A 14 -5.17 11.52 -3.36
CA LYS A 14 -5.91 11.91 -4.57
C LYS A 14 -5.60 10.95 -5.72
N GLU A 15 -4.32 10.72 -6.00
CA GLU A 15 -3.86 9.82 -7.06
C GLU A 15 -4.35 8.38 -6.83
N TRP A 16 -4.31 7.90 -5.58
CA TRP A 16 -4.83 6.58 -5.24
C TRP A 16 -6.34 6.47 -5.47
N VAL A 17 -7.13 7.48 -5.11
CA VAL A 17 -8.58 7.47 -5.34
C VAL A 17 -8.92 7.46 -6.83
N GLU A 18 -8.15 8.18 -7.65
CA GLU A 18 -8.37 8.28 -9.09
C GLU A 18 -7.91 7.02 -9.84
N SER A 19 -6.74 6.48 -9.47
CA SER A 19 -6.04 5.46 -10.28
C SER A 19 -5.74 4.15 -9.55
N GLY A 20 -5.91 4.09 -8.23
CA GLY A 20 -5.57 2.94 -7.39
C GLY A 20 -6.39 1.69 -7.72
N ARG A 21 -7.60 1.83 -8.29
CA ARG A 21 -8.36 0.66 -8.77
C ARG A 21 -7.64 -0.08 -9.90
N SER A 22 -6.98 0.63 -10.82
CA SER A 22 -6.20 -0.01 -11.89
C SER A 22 -4.98 -0.75 -11.35
N VAL A 23 -4.38 -0.28 -10.26
CA VAL A 23 -3.32 -1.01 -9.53
C VAL A 23 -3.81 -2.38 -9.01
N LEU A 24 -5.11 -2.50 -8.74
CA LEU A 24 -5.74 -3.71 -8.19
C LEU A 24 -6.41 -4.60 -9.25
N GLN A 25 -6.53 -4.17 -10.51
CA GLN A 25 -7.32 -4.85 -11.55
C GLN A 25 -6.80 -6.24 -11.93
N ASP A 26 -5.48 -6.45 -12.00
CA ASP A 26 -4.85 -7.74 -12.39
C ASP A 26 -4.74 -8.74 -11.23
N ASP A 27 -5.63 -8.65 -10.26
CA ASP A 27 -5.53 -9.43 -9.03
C ASP A 27 -6.07 -10.86 -9.19
N ALA A 28 -5.21 -11.76 -9.68
CA ALA A 28 -5.52 -13.19 -9.81
C ALA A 28 -5.83 -13.89 -8.48
N GLY A 29 -5.54 -13.27 -7.33
CA GLY A 29 -5.73 -13.86 -6.00
C GLY A 29 -7.16 -13.78 -5.44
N GLY A 30 -8.12 -13.20 -6.17
CA GLY A 30 -9.54 -13.28 -5.82
C GLY A 30 -9.97 -12.44 -4.59
N GLY A 31 -9.30 -11.33 -4.31
CA GLY A 31 -9.68 -10.42 -3.21
C GLY A 31 -10.75 -9.41 -3.63
N ASP A 32 -11.58 -8.97 -2.68
CA ASP A 32 -12.47 -7.84 -2.92
C ASP A 32 -11.65 -6.55 -3.09
N GLN A 33 -11.50 -6.12 -4.35
CA GLN A 33 -10.74 -4.93 -4.73
C GLN A 33 -11.24 -3.67 -4.02
N SER A 34 -12.53 -3.60 -3.68
CA SER A 34 -13.09 -2.46 -2.97
C SER A 34 -12.58 -2.40 -1.53
N VAL A 35 -12.44 -3.55 -0.87
CA VAL A 35 -11.87 -3.67 0.47
C VAL A 35 -10.39 -3.30 0.47
N LEU A 36 -9.62 -3.83 -0.49
CA LEU A 36 -8.19 -3.48 -0.63
C LEU A 36 -8.01 -1.98 -0.87
N HIS A 37 -8.80 -1.41 -1.78
CA HIS A 37 -8.76 0.01 -2.10
C HIS A 37 -9.08 0.88 -0.88
N HIS A 38 -10.15 0.55 -0.16
CA HIS A 38 -10.59 1.31 1.01
C HIS A 38 -9.57 1.21 2.16
N TRP A 39 -8.95 0.04 2.34
CA TRP A 39 -7.91 -0.14 3.35
C TRP A 39 -6.73 0.81 3.11
N VAL A 40 -6.27 0.96 1.86
CA VAL A 40 -5.18 1.91 1.53
C VAL A 40 -5.59 3.36 1.78
N VAL A 41 -6.83 3.75 1.46
CA VAL A 41 -7.33 5.09 1.79
C VAL A 41 -7.24 5.37 3.29
N ARG A 42 -7.69 4.42 4.12
CA ARG A 42 -7.63 4.53 5.58
C ARG A 42 -6.19 4.59 6.11
N LEU A 43 -5.25 3.88 5.50
CA LEU A 43 -3.83 3.97 5.85
C LEU A 43 -3.25 5.36 5.55
N ILE A 44 -3.57 5.93 4.38
CA ILE A 44 -3.14 7.27 3.98
C ILE A 44 -3.74 8.32 4.92
N ASP A 45 -5.04 8.21 5.21
CA ASP A 45 -5.79 9.10 6.12
C ASP A 45 -5.32 9.00 7.59
N GLY A 46 -4.54 7.95 7.92
CA GLY A 46 -4.01 7.73 9.27
C GLY A 46 -5.00 7.02 10.22
N ASP A 47 -6.11 6.50 9.69
CA ASP A 47 -7.10 5.72 10.43
C ASP A 47 -6.61 4.31 10.79
N ILE A 48 -5.49 3.89 10.21
CA ILE A 48 -4.81 2.62 10.48
C ILE A 48 -3.41 2.96 10.98
N VAL A 49 -3.11 2.49 12.19
CA VAL A 49 -1.76 2.52 12.76
C VAL A 49 -1.10 1.19 12.38
N ASP A 50 -0.01 1.27 11.63
CA ASP A 50 0.79 0.12 11.20
C ASP A 50 2.27 0.44 11.36
N ASP A 51 3.04 -0.49 11.92
CA ASP A 51 4.49 -0.33 12.13
C ASP A 51 5.26 -0.23 10.80
N ASP A 52 4.73 -0.82 9.71
CA ASP A 52 5.30 -0.74 8.35
C ASP A 52 4.57 0.31 7.49
N ARG A 53 3.90 1.31 8.11
CA ARG A 53 3.11 2.31 7.37
C ARG A 53 3.93 2.98 6.26
N ASP A 54 5.15 3.42 6.55
CA ASP A 54 5.98 4.12 5.57
C ASP A 54 6.43 3.19 4.43
N GLY A 55 6.72 1.93 4.72
CA GLY A 55 7.04 0.92 3.70
C GLY A 55 5.84 0.60 2.80
N ILE A 56 4.63 0.56 3.36
CA ILE A 56 3.41 0.35 2.59
C ILE A 56 3.09 1.60 1.75
N LEU A 57 3.24 2.81 2.28
CA LEU A 57 3.04 4.05 1.51
C LEU A 57 4.04 4.18 0.37
N SER A 58 5.29 3.75 0.56
CA SER A 58 6.29 3.65 -0.51
C SER A 58 5.82 2.70 -1.63
N LEU A 59 5.29 1.53 -1.29
CA LEU A 59 4.69 0.62 -2.28
C LEU A 59 3.50 1.25 -3.01
N VAL A 60 2.64 1.99 -2.31
CA VAL A 60 1.51 2.73 -2.92
C VAL A 60 2.03 3.76 -3.93
N TYR A 61 2.98 4.60 -3.52
CA TYR A 61 3.60 5.59 -4.40
C TYR A 61 4.22 4.95 -5.65
N HIS A 62 5.05 3.91 -5.47
CA HIS A 62 5.70 3.24 -6.60
C HIS A 62 4.74 2.45 -7.48
N SER A 63 3.62 1.96 -6.94
CA SER A 63 2.60 1.27 -7.71
C SER A 63 1.87 2.20 -8.69
N LEU A 64 1.75 3.48 -8.31
CA LEU A 64 1.13 4.54 -9.09
C LEU A 64 2.11 5.20 -10.07
N ASN A 65 3.42 4.99 -9.92
CA ASN A 65 4.45 5.74 -10.62
C ASN A 65 4.22 5.81 -12.14
N PHE A 66 3.72 6.97 -12.59
CA PHE A 66 3.32 7.24 -13.96
C PHE A 66 4.53 7.55 -14.87
N ASP A 67 5.72 7.74 -14.29
CA ASP A 67 6.95 8.03 -15.04
C ASP A 67 7.56 6.78 -15.69
N ILE A 68 7.07 5.59 -15.33
CA ILE A 68 7.50 4.32 -15.91
C ILE A 68 6.30 3.53 -16.44
N PRO A 69 6.50 2.67 -17.44
CA PRO A 69 5.41 1.86 -17.98
C PRO A 69 4.75 1.04 -16.88
N PHE A 70 3.42 1.00 -16.87
CA PHE A 70 2.65 0.22 -15.89
C PHE A 70 3.05 -1.27 -15.84
N ALA A 71 3.56 -1.85 -16.94
CA ALA A 71 4.11 -3.21 -16.90
C ALA A 71 5.35 -3.34 -15.99
N ALA A 72 6.17 -2.29 -15.88
CA ALA A 72 7.39 -2.29 -15.07
C ALA A 72 7.11 -2.25 -13.57
N THR A 73 5.95 -1.72 -13.14
CA THR A 73 5.53 -1.70 -11.73
C THR A 73 4.81 -2.97 -11.29
N ARG A 74 4.71 -4.00 -12.15
CA ARG A 74 3.95 -5.23 -11.85
C ARG A 74 4.35 -5.89 -10.52
N GLY A 75 5.65 -6.06 -10.27
CA GLY A 75 6.15 -6.68 -9.03
C GLY A 75 5.78 -5.87 -7.78
N VAL A 76 5.89 -4.53 -7.86
CA VAL A 76 5.49 -3.62 -6.78
C VAL A 76 3.99 -3.74 -6.49
N ARG A 77 3.15 -3.84 -7.53
CA ARG A 77 1.70 -4.02 -7.35
C ARG A 77 1.36 -5.38 -6.75
N GLU A 78 2.02 -6.44 -7.20
CA GLU A 78 1.86 -7.79 -6.66
C GLU A 78 2.21 -7.81 -5.16
N GLU A 79 3.33 -7.19 -4.80
CA GLU A 79 3.75 -7.06 -3.41
C GLU A 79 2.78 -6.22 -2.57
N LEU A 80 2.38 -5.05 -3.06
CA LEU A 80 1.40 -4.19 -2.40
C LEU A 80 0.10 -4.96 -2.10
N ARG A 81 -0.45 -5.66 -3.09
CA ARG A 81 -1.65 -6.49 -2.92
C ARG A 81 -1.44 -7.59 -1.88
N HIS A 82 -0.29 -8.26 -1.90
CA HIS A 82 0.04 -9.29 -0.94
C HIS A 82 0.06 -8.72 0.50
N VAL A 83 0.77 -7.62 0.72
CA VAL A 83 0.87 -6.97 2.03
C VAL A 83 -0.49 -6.53 2.56
N ILE A 84 -1.28 -5.82 1.75
CA ILE A 84 -2.61 -5.34 2.17
C ILE A 84 -3.51 -6.51 2.59
N ARG A 85 -3.49 -7.61 1.83
CA ARG A 85 -4.26 -8.82 2.18
C ARG A 85 -3.85 -9.42 3.50
N MET A 86 -2.55 -9.56 3.71
CA MET A 86 -2.04 -10.12 4.96
C MET A 86 -2.43 -9.24 6.14
N LYS A 87 -2.31 -7.92 6.01
CA LYS A 87 -2.73 -6.95 7.05
C LYS A 87 -4.23 -6.92 7.30
N ILE A 88 -5.06 -7.08 6.28
CA ILE A 88 -6.52 -7.20 6.46
C ILE A 88 -6.87 -8.49 7.20
N LYS A 89 -6.22 -9.60 6.85
CA LYS A 89 -6.48 -10.92 7.46
C LYS A 89 -5.95 -11.01 8.89
N ASP A 90 -4.77 -10.45 9.11
CA ASP A 90 -4.04 -10.44 10.37
C ASP A 90 -3.33 -9.09 10.53
N PRO A 91 -3.92 -8.13 11.27
CA PRO A 91 -3.30 -6.82 11.50
C PRO A 91 -1.93 -6.89 12.20
N ALA A 92 -1.64 -7.99 12.92
CA ALA A 92 -0.36 -8.20 13.57
C ALA A 92 0.70 -8.83 12.65
N TRP A 93 0.33 -9.22 11.43
CA TRP A 93 1.27 -9.77 10.46
C TRP A 93 2.38 -8.76 10.14
N ARG A 94 3.61 -9.26 10.04
CA ARG A 94 4.80 -8.46 9.72
C ARG A 94 5.40 -8.93 8.41
N ARG A 95 5.67 -7.98 7.51
CA ARG A 95 6.36 -8.22 6.24
C ARG A 95 7.80 -8.70 6.47
N PHE A 96 8.45 -8.12 7.47
CA PHE A 96 9.77 -8.50 7.94
C PHE A 96 9.66 -8.96 9.40
N PRO A 97 9.62 -10.29 9.67
CA PRO A 97 9.64 -10.77 11.04
C PRO A 97 10.95 -10.34 11.72
N GLU A 98 10.90 -10.01 13.01
CA GLU A 98 12.12 -9.76 13.77
C GLU A 98 12.99 -11.03 13.73
N GLU A 99 14.23 -10.90 13.28
CA GLU A 99 15.18 -11.99 13.40
C GLU A 99 15.35 -12.31 14.90
N PRO A 100 15.32 -13.58 15.32
CA PRO A 100 15.58 -13.92 16.70
C PRO A 100 16.97 -13.40 17.06
N SER A 101 17.00 -12.46 18.01
CA SER A 101 18.24 -11.91 18.55
C SER A 101 19.11 -13.08 19.00
N LYS A 102 20.26 -13.28 18.34
CA LYS A 102 21.24 -14.27 18.80
C LYS A 102 21.78 -13.75 20.13
N GLY A 103 21.33 -14.37 21.22
CA GLY A 103 21.77 -14.09 22.58
C GLY A 103 23.24 -14.38 22.81
#